data_AF-A0A238BUV4-F1
#
_entry.id   AF-A0A238BUV4-F1
#
_cell.length_a   1.000
_cell.length_b   1.000
_cell.length_c   1.000
_cell.angle_alpha   90.00
_cell.angle_beta   90.00
_cell.angle_gamma   90.00
#
_symmetry.space_group_name_H-M   'P 1'
#
loop_
_entity.id
_entity.type
_entity.pdbx_description
1 polymer ?
#
loop_
_entity_poly.entity_id
_entity_poly.type
_entity_poly.pdbx_seq_one_letter_code
_entity_poly.pdbx_strand_id
1 'polypeptide(L)'
;MDEWWTLDGGHTWRLVLQIVDDSRVGFNRACVHLEPWQIVSYTLSIACLFIWLQKLLKADRPLSTRIRAVIFSAFRMIPWVNAQIKEEMEKARRDLEETIHQYDKKKEFYKFLPEHGLASSNIIHEAELYKTMSEFSFYDGRVSGVIFADVDEEHRALLQKMFELFAYSDSLYPNLFPGCRKMEAEIVRIVASLLHGGPGSCGTVTSNDTESNMLACFAYRNRAFVRGIRHPEMLVPITAHAAFDKAAKVLQMRIRHIPVDKNQRVDVGAMKRAINNETCMLVASAPNYSFGTIDNIEAISELSQRYGIPLHVDASLGGFILSIMERCDFAVKSFDFRVPGVTSISCDVQKYGFAPNGTSLILYRDSSLLHHQYFCNSEWPGGIYMTPTLAGNRDGCAIALTWATLLYNGRQGYTERIEAIINTVREIRTGIEKCPHIQLLCESDVATVVFTTRGLNVYALADRMNKLGWVLTTLQNPPAVNICVTLNHTKSGVVDNFIRELNMACEDLVLNSEFSQQSRTAAIYGMVSAVPDLVEEVSHMYLDSCYAMPLPPTGRTLSVEGRKKSLIPD
;
A
#
# COMPACT_ATOMS: atom_id res chain seq x y z
N MET A 1 34.31 -16.88 -51.82
CA MET A 1 33.36 -15.93 -51.19
C MET A 1 34.19 -14.83 -50.54
N ASP A 2 34.96 -14.13 -51.38
CA ASP A 2 35.89 -13.06 -51.02
C ASP A 2 35.32 -11.74 -51.56
N GLU A 3 34.23 -11.25 -50.96
CA GLU A 3 33.61 -10.01 -51.46
C GLU A 3 32.75 -9.29 -50.41
N TRP A 4 33.23 -9.10 -49.18
CA TRP A 4 32.51 -8.29 -48.17
C TRP A 4 33.38 -7.33 -47.33
N TRP A 5 34.62 -7.01 -47.74
CA TRP A 5 35.47 -6.08 -46.97
C TRP A 5 36.32 -5.13 -47.84
N THR A 6 35.69 -4.20 -48.53
CA THR A 6 36.27 -2.88 -48.91
C THR A 6 35.10 -1.88 -48.92
N LEU A 7 35.13 -0.62 -48.48
CA LEU A 7 36.14 0.35 -48.06
C LEU A 7 35.54 1.18 -46.88
N ASP A 8 36.40 1.79 -46.06
CA ASP A 8 36.18 2.71 -44.90
C ASP A 8 36.30 2.17 -43.46
N GLY A 9 36.32 0.85 -43.20
CA GLY A 9 36.53 0.32 -41.84
C GLY A 9 37.98 -0.03 -41.45
N GLY A 10 38.87 -0.21 -42.44
CA GLY A 10 40.22 -0.74 -42.22
C GLY A 10 41.24 0.28 -41.68
N HIS A 11 41.09 1.56 -42.03
CA HIS A 11 41.94 2.63 -41.51
C HIS A 11 41.63 2.96 -40.06
N THR A 12 40.34 2.96 -39.70
CA THR A 12 39.84 3.17 -38.34
C THR A 12 40.35 2.09 -37.40
N TRP A 13 40.33 0.81 -37.81
CA TRP A 13 40.88 -0.25 -36.96
C TRP A 13 42.40 -0.19 -36.78
N ARG A 14 43.16 0.20 -37.80
CA ARG A 14 44.61 0.42 -37.66
C ARG A 14 44.93 1.59 -36.72
N LEU A 15 44.15 2.68 -36.80
CA LEU A 15 44.32 3.84 -35.92
C LEU A 15 44.00 3.49 -34.47
N VAL A 16 42.92 2.73 -34.24
CA VAL A 16 42.57 2.22 -32.90
C VAL A 16 43.65 1.28 -32.38
N LEU A 17 44.15 0.34 -33.19
CA LEU A 17 45.23 -0.57 -32.79
C LEU A 17 46.51 0.17 -32.44
N GLN A 18 46.87 1.21 -33.19
CA GLN A 18 48.03 2.04 -32.92
C GLN A 18 47.86 2.85 -31.63
N ILE A 19 46.68 3.45 -31.41
CA ILE A 19 46.36 4.15 -30.15
C ILE A 19 46.41 3.18 -28.96
N VAL A 20 45.93 1.95 -29.12
CA VAL A 20 45.98 0.91 -28.07
C VAL A 20 47.42 0.52 -27.77
N ASP A 21 48.27 0.37 -28.79
CA ASP A 21 49.67 0.00 -28.59
C ASP A 21 50.50 1.15 -28.00
N ASP A 22 50.30 2.38 -28.47
CA ASP A 22 50.92 3.58 -27.90
C ASP A 22 50.48 3.78 -26.43
N SER A 23 49.21 3.51 -26.12
CA SER A 23 48.68 3.53 -24.75
C SER A 23 49.31 2.42 -23.90
N ARG A 24 49.48 1.21 -24.43
CA ARG A 24 50.15 0.09 -23.76
C ARG A 24 51.61 0.43 -23.44
N VAL A 25 52.36 0.97 -24.41
CA VAL A 25 53.75 1.36 -24.23
C VAL A 25 53.87 2.51 -23.23
N GLY A 26 52.97 3.50 -23.31
CA GLY A 26 52.89 4.59 -22.34
C GLY A 26 52.62 4.11 -20.91
N PHE A 27 51.65 3.20 -20.74
CA PHE A 27 51.33 2.60 -19.45
C PHE A 27 52.49 1.78 -18.89
N ASN A 28 53.13 0.95 -19.73
CA ASN A 28 54.30 0.17 -19.32
C ASN A 28 55.46 1.07 -18.87
N ARG A 29 55.75 2.17 -19.58
CA ARG A 29 56.75 3.15 -19.15
C ARG A 29 56.38 3.81 -17.83
N ALA A 30 55.11 4.14 -17.63
CA ALA A 30 54.63 4.72 -16.38
C ALA A 30 54.73 3.74 -15.19
N CYS A 31 54.67 2.42 -15.42
CA CYS A 31 54.73 1.41 -14.35
C CYS A 31 56.10 0.75 -14.17
N VAL A 32 57.13 1.13 -14.94
CA VAL A 32 58.49 0.54 -14.90
C VAL A 32 59.15 0.58 -13.51
N HIS A 33 58.77 1.55 -12.67
CA HIS A 33 59.33 1.75 -11.33
C HIS A 33 58.53 1.05 -10.22
N LEU A 34 57.46 0.33 -10.56
CA LEU A 34 56.56 -0.32 -9.60
C LEU A 34 56.84 -1.82 -9.55
N GLU A 35 56.86 -2.38 -8.35
CA GLU A 35 56.94 -3.83 -8.16
C GLU A 35 55.61 -4.51 -8.56
N PRO A 36 55.62 -5.78 -9.01
CA PRO A 36 54.41 -6.47 -9.47
C PRO A 36 53.24 -6.45 -8.47
N TRP A 37 53.51 -6.52 -7.17
CA TRP A 37 52.46 -6.46 -6.14
C TRP A 37 51.82 -5.07 -6.01
N GLN A 38 52.58 -3.99 -6.28
CA GLN A 38 52.06 -2.61 -6.26
C GLN A 38 51.10 -2.39 -7.42
N ILE A 39 51.45 -2.91 -8.61
CA ILE A 39 50.58 -2.85 -9.79
C ILE A 39 49.27 -3.59 -9.52
N VAL A 40 49.34 -4.80 -8.95
CA VAL A 40 48.15 -5.57 -8.57
C VAL A 40 47.32 -4.83 -7.52
N SER A 41 47.96 -4.26 -6.49
CA SER A 41 47.29 -3.51 -5.43
C SER A 41 46.58 -2.26 -5.97
N TYR A 42 47.25 -1.44 -6.78
CA TYR A 42 46.64 -0.25 -7.39
C TYR A 42 45.50 -0.60 -8.33
N THR A 43 45.65 -1.67 -9.13
CA THR A 43 44.57 -2.14 -10.01
C THR A 43 43.36 -2.59 -9.20
N LEU A 44 43.57 -3.36 -8.12
CA LEU A 44 42.49 -3.79 -7.23
C LEU A 44 41.82 -2.60 -6.54
N SER A 45 42.60 -1.63 -6.03
CA SER A 45 42.10 -0.43 -5.38
C SER A 45 41.30 0.45 -6.33
N ILE A 46 41.75 0.67 -7.57
CA ILE A 46 41.03 1.43 -8.58
C ILE A 46 39.76 0.69 -9.00
N ALA A 47 39.81 -0.63 -9.18
CA ALA A 47 38.62 -1.43 -9.48
C ALA A 47 37.60 -1.38 -8.33
N CYS A 48 38.03 -1.52 -7.09
CA CYS A 48 37.19 -1.36 -5.90
C CYS A 48 36.61 0.06 -5.80
N LEU A 49 37.41 1.10 -6.05
CA LEU A 49 36.97 2.49 -6.06
C LEU A 49 35.94 2.73 -7.16
N PHE A 50 36.15 2.17 -8.35
CA PHE A 50 35.21 2.27 -9.47
C PHE A 50 33.89 1.55 -9.17
N ILE A 51 33.95 0.32 -8.63
CA ILE A 51 32.76 -0.42 -8.18
C ILE A 51 32.04 0.35 -7.07
N TRP A 52 32.78 0.91 -6.13
CA TRP A 52 32.24 1.73 -5.04
C TRP A 52 31.57 3.00 -5.59
N LEU A 53 32.22 3.71 -6.51
CA LEU A 53 31.68 4.90 -7.16
C LEU A 53 30.44 4.58 -7.99
N GLN A 54 30.43 3.47 -8.74
CA GLN A 54 29.26 3.01 -9.46
C GLN A 54 28.10 2.66 -8.52
N LYS A 55 28.36 1.96 -7.41
CA LYS A 55 27.35 1.72 -6.37
C LYS A 55 26.84 3.01 -5.76
N LEU A 56 27.70 4.01 -5.61
CA LEU A 56 27.35 5.31 -5.04
C LEU A 56 26.49 6.14 -5.99
N LEU A 57 26.78 6.10 -7.30
CA LEU A 57 26.00 6.74 -8.36
C LEU A 57 24.66 6.04 -8.64
N LYS A 58 24.60 4.71 -8.46
CA LYS A 58 23.39 3.89 -8.64
C LYS A 58 22.56 3.71 -7.36
N ALA A 59 22.91 4.39 -6.27
CA ALA A 59 22.19 4.28 -5.01
C ALA A 59 20.82 4.99 -5.10
N ASP A 60 19.79 4.37 -4.51
CA ASP A 60 18.40 4.85 -4.60
C ASP A 60 18.15 6.19 -3.87
N ARG A 61 19.06 6.61 -2.98
CA ARG A 61 18.96 7.87 -2.23
C ARG A 61 19.94 8.93 -2.77
N PRO A 62 19.49 10.18 -2.98
CA PRO A 62 20.36 11.29 -3.35
C PRO A 62 21.56 11.45 -2.41
N LEU A 63 22.70 11.88 -2.95
CA LEU A 63 23.93 12.05 -2.18
C LEU A 63 23.75 13.02 -0.99
N SER A 64 22.97 14.09 -1.18
CA SER A 64 22.65 15.07 -0.14
C SER A 64 21.93 14.44 1.05
N THR A 65 20.93 13.58 0.80
CA THR A 65 20.19 12.86 1.85
C THR A 65 21.10 11.93 2.63
N ARG A 66 22.04 11.26 1.95
CA ARG A 66 23.02 10.37 2.60
C ARG A 66 23.99 11.14 3.48
N ILE A 67 24.52 12.26 2.99
CA ILE A 67 25.39 13.14 3.77
C ILE A 67 24.63 13.68 4.99
N ARG A 68 23.37 14.12 4.82
CA ARG A 68 22.52 14.57 5.92
C ARG A 68 22.30 13.47 6.96
N ALA A 69 22.02 12.23 6.55
CA ALA A 69 21.85 11.10 7.45
C ALA A 69 23.15 10.76 8.21
N VAL A 70 24.31 10.84 7.55
CA VAL A 70 25.62 10.64 8.21
C VAL A 70 25.91 11.75 9.21
N ILE A 71 25.66 13.01 8.85
CA ILE A 71 25.81 14.15 9.76
C ILE A 71 24.86 14.02 10.95
N PHE A 72 23.60 13.66 10.70
CA PHE A 72 22.60 13.44 11.74
C PHE A 72 23.02 12.30 12.69
N SER A 73 23.50 11.18 12.14
CA SER A 73 24.05 10.06 12.91
C SER A 73 25.23 10.51 13.78
N ALA A 74 26.16 11.28 13.23
CA ALA A 74 27.29 11.82 13.98
C ALA A 74 26.84 12.78 15.10
N PHE A 75 25.86 13.64 14.84
CA PHE A 75 25.27 14.55 15.83
C PHE A 75 24.59 13.78 16.97
N ARG A 76 23.96 12.64 16.64
CA ARG A 76 23.31 11.73 17.60
C ARG A 76 24.29 10.96 18.48
N MET A 77 25.56 10.87 18.09
CA MET A 77 26.61 10.27 18.93
C MET A 77 27.08 11.20 20.06
N ILE A 78 26.73 12.49 20.01
CA ILE A 78 27.05 13.45 21.08
C ILE A 78 26.25 13.06 22.34
N PRO A 79 26.90 12.80 23.50
CA PRO A 79 26.24 12.23 24.67
C PRO A 79 25.03 13.01 25.18
N TRP A 80 25.10 14.35 25.25
CA TRP A 80 23.97 15.17 25.73
C TRP A 80 22.80 15.19 24.74
N VAL A 81 23.09 15.19 23.44
CA VAL A 81 22.07 15.16 22.38
C VAL A 81 21.37 13.80 22.40
N ASN A 82 22.14 12.71 22.53
CA ASN A 82 21.60 11.36 22.64
C ASN A 82 20.69 11.22 23.87
N ALA A 83 21.12 11.74 25.03
CA ALA A 83 20.32 11.74 26.24
C ALA A 83 18.99 12.49 26.05
N GLN A 84 19.04 13.69 25.46
CA GLN A 84 17.84 14.48 25.18
C GLN A 84 16.89 13.80 24.18
N ILE A 85 17.44 13.23 23.10
CA ILE A 85 16.63 12.47 22.12
C ILE A 85 15.98 11.27 22.80
N LYS A 86 16.72 10.51 23.63
CA LYS A 86 16.14 9.37 24.35
C LYS A 86 15.02 9.78 25.30
N GLU A 87 15.18 10.90 26.00
CA GLU A 87 14.15 11.43 26.90
C GLU A 87 12.87 11.82 26.14
N GLU A 88 13.01 12.57 25.04
CA GLU A 88 11.87 12.95 24.18
C GLU A 88 11.22 11.73 23.52
N MET A 89 12.02 10.75 23.08
CA MET A 89 11.51 9.51 22.50
C MET A 89 10.75 8.67 23.54
N GLU A 90 11.23 8.58 24.78
CA GLU A 90 10.53 7.85 25.85
C GLU A 90 9.24 8.56 26.28
N LYS A 91 9.21 9.89 26.24
CA LYS A 91 7.98 10.67 26.41
C LYS A 91 7.00 10.38 25.28
N ALA A 92 7.44 10.46 24.03
CA ALA A 92 6.62 10.14 22.86
C ALA A 92 6.09 8.69 22.93
N ARG A 93 6.91 7.72 23.35
CA ARG A 93 6.51 6.33 23.56
C ARG A 93 5.36 6.20 24.56
N ARG A 94 5.48 6.85 25.72
CA ARG A 94 4.43 6.84 26.76
C ARG A 94 3.14 7.50 26.28
N ASP A 95 3.25 8.64 25.60
CA ASP A 95 2.09 9.35 25.05
C ASP A 95 1.36 8.52 23.97
N LEU A 96 2.12 7.80 23.12
CA LEU A 96 1.57 6.87 22.13
C LEU A 96 0.89 5.67 22.78
N GLU A 97 1.53 5.04 23.77
CA GLU A 97 0.97 3.92 24.52
C GLU A 97 -0.32 4.33 25.23
N GLU A 98 -0.35 5.48 25.90
CA GLU A 98 -1.56 6.01 26.53
C GLU A 98 -2.67 6.28 25.50
N THR A 99 -2.33 6.81 24.33
CA THR A 99 -3.29 7.10 23.27
C THR A 99 -3.90 5.82 22.68
N ILE A 100 -3.08 4.79 22.41
CA ILE A 100 -3.55 3.50 21.87
C ILE A 100 -4.44 2.78 22.88
N HIS A 101 -4.02 2.75 24.16
CA HIS A 101 -4.73 2.07 25.23
C HIS A 101 -5.78 2.93 25.95
N GLN A 102 -6.16 4.08 25.38
CA GLN A 102 -7.15 4.98 26.01
C GLN A 102 -8.53 4.32 26.17
N TYR A 103 -8.86 3.39 25.28
CA TYR A 103 -10.13 2.65 25.30
C TYR A 103 -10.08 1.40 26.20
N ASP A 104 -8.88 0.99 26.64
CA ASP A 104 -8.66 -0.15 27.52
C ASP A 104 -8.92 0.26 28.98
N LYS A 105 -10.15 0.67 29.30
CA LYS A 105 -10.52 1.30 30.59
C LYS A 105 -10.08 0.50 31.82
N LYS A 106 -10.08 -0.84 31.72
CA LYS A 106 -9.63 -1.73 32.80
C LYS A 106 -8.14 -2.09 32.74
N LYS A 107 -7.50 -1.98 31.57
CA LYS A 107 -6.13 -2.48 31.29
C LYS A 107 -5.90 -3.91 31.79
N GLU A 108 -6.94 -4.75 31.67
CA GLU A 108 -6.90 -6.17 32.03
C GLU A 108 -6.73 -6.99 30.76
N PHE A 109 -5.64 -7.76 30.68
CA PHE A 109 -5.28 -8.56 29.51
C PHE A 109 -5.05 -10.02 29.91
N TYR A 110 -5.52 -10.95 29.08
CA TYR A 110 -5.14 -12.36 29.19
C TYR A 110 -3.67 -12.53 28.77
N LYS A 111 -2.80 -12.87 29.73
CA LYS A 111 -1.36 -13.10 29.50
C LYS A 111 -1.00 -14.57 29.34
N PHE A 112 -1.88 -15.44 29.82
CA PHE A 112 -1.70 -16.89 29.86
C PHE A 112 -3.01 -17.57 29.46
N LEU A 113 -2.88 -18.80 28.94
CA LEU A 113 -4.03 -19.65 28.71
C LEU A 113 -4.66 -20.02 30.06
N PRO A 114 -6.00 -19.97 30.22
CA PRO A 114 -6.63 -20.38 31.46
C PRO A 114 -6.43 -21.89 31.70
N GLU A 115 -6.25 -22.30 32.96
CA GLU A 115 -6.06 -23.72 33.34
C GLU A 115 -7.22 -24.61 32.89
N HIS A 116 -8.43 -24.06 32.88
CA HIS A 116 -9.63 -24.70 32.38
C HIS A 116 -10.29 -23.82 31.33
N GLY A 117 -10.87 -24.45 30.31
CA GLY A 117 -11.64 -23.75 29.28
C GLY A 117 -12.76 -22.92 29.90
N LEU A 118 -12.89 -21.67 29.47
CA LEU A 118 -13.98 -20.80 29.88
C LEU A 118 -15.31 -21.30 29.28
N ALA A 119 -16.40 -21.11 30.01
CA ALA A 119 -17.74 -21.36 29.45
C ALA A 119 -17.98 -20.45 28.24
N SER A 120 -18.62 -20.96 27.18
CA SER A 120 -18.86 -20.22 25.94
C SER A 120 -19.59 -18.89 26.17
N SER A 121 -20.54 -18.85 27.12
CA SER A 121 -21.25 -17.63 27.50
C SER A 121 -20.32 -16.55 28.04
N ASN A 122 -19.28 -16.93 28.79
CA ASN A 122 -18.32 -15.98 29.33
C ASN A 122 -17.42 -15.42 28.23
N ILE A 123 -17.01 -16.26 27.28
CA ILE A 123 -16.20 -15.82 26.13
C ILE A 123 -17.00 -14.85 25.25
N ILE A 124 -18.27 -15.18 24.96
CA ILE A 124 -19.17 -14.29 24.20
C ILE A 124 -19.36 -12.97 24.93
N HIS A 125 -19.61 -13.00 26.25
CA HIS A 125 -19.75 -11.79 27.04
C HIS A 125 -18.51 -10.89 27.01
N GLU A 126 -17.31 -11.46 27.13
CA GLU A 126 -16.06 -10.70 27.00
C GLU A 126 -15.90 -10.12 25.59
N ALA A 127 -16.22 -10.88 24.54
CA ALA A 127 -16.19 -10.38 23.16
C ALA A 127 -17.20 -9.24 22.92
N GLU A 128 -18.39 -9.32 23.51
CA GLU A 128 -19.39 -8.24 23.48
C GLU A 128 -18.86 -6.99 24.18
N LEU A 129 -18.20 -7.13 25.34
CA LEU A 129 -17.55 -6.01 26.02
C LEU A 129 -16.46 -5.39 25.13
N TYR A 130 -15.62 -6.19 24.48
CA TYR A 130 -14.58 -5.68 23.57
C TYR A 130 -15.16 -4.95 22.37
N LYS A 131 -16.28 -5.43 21.84
CA LYS A 131 -17.01 -4.75 20.77
C LYS A 131 -17.50 -3.36 21.21
N THR A 132 -17.83 -3.15 22.49
CA THR A 132 -18.25 -1.84 23.03
C THR A 132 -17.09 -0.88 23.33
N MET A 133 -15.84 -1.28 23.15
CA MET A 133 -14.69 -0.41 23.42
C MET A 133 -14.54 0.71 22.38
N SER A 134 -15.03 0.51 21.16
CA SER A 134 -15.09 1.55 20.14
C SER A 134 -16.19 2.55 20.44
N GLU A 135 -15.84 3.82 20.53
CA GLU A 135 -16.80 4.94 20.65
C GLU A 135 -17.34 5.39 19.28
N PHE A 136 -16.73 4.92 18.19
CA PHE A 136 -17.15 5.26 16.83
C PHE A 136 -18.29 4.35 16.36
N SER A 137 -19.39 4.97 15.91
CA SER A 137 -20.39 4.29 15.10
C SER A 137 -19.96 4.29 13.63
N PHE A 138 -19.34 3.21 13.19
CA PHE A 138 -18.86 3.07 11.80
C PHE A 138 -19.99 3.16 10.77
N TYR A 139 -21.21 2.76 11.17
CA TYR A 139 -22.37 2.74 10.28
C TYR A 139 -23.08 4.10 10.19
N ASP A 140 -22.71 5.11 10.99
CA ASP A 140 -23.35 6.44 10.93
C ASP A 140 -22.84 7.29 9.77
N GLY A 141 -21.88 6.78 8.98
CA GLY A 141 -21.34 7.48 7.81
C GLY A 141 -20.35 8.59 8.15
N ARG A 142 -19.75 8.55 9.36
CA ARG A 142 -18.76 9.54 9.82
C ARG A 142 -17.30 9.12 9.63
N VAL A 143 -17.04 7.94 9.05
CA VAL A 143 -15.70 7.36 8.92
C VAL A 143 -15.32 7.23 7.45
N SER A 144 -14.23 7.90 7.05
CA SER A 144 -13.64 7.81 5.71
C SER A 144 -13.14 6.40 5.42
N GLY A 145 -13.68 5.75 4.39
CA GLY A 145 -13.31 4.39 4.02
C GLY A 145 -13.57 3.38 5.15
N VAL A 146 -12.60 2.49 5.38
CA VAL A 146 -12.57 1.42 6.41
C VAL A 146 -13.67 0.37 6.24
N ILE A 147 -14.94 0.76 6.29
CA ILE A 147 -16.10 -0.12 6.08
C ILE A 147 -16.85 0.34 4.83
N PHE A 148 -16.72 -0.45 3.77
CA PHE A 148 -17.29 -0.14 2.45
C PHE A 148 -18.75 -0.58 2.31
N ALA A 149 -19.11 -1.69 2.94
CA ALA A 149 -20.47 -2.23 2.97
C ALA A 149 -21.37 -1.47 3.95
N ASP A 150 -22.67 -1.49 3.68
CA ASP A 150 -23.72 -1.00 4.56
C ASP A 150 -24.22 -2.08 5.53
N VAL A 151 -25.32 -1.78 6.22
CA VAL A 151 -26.01 -2.70 7.12
C VAL A 151 -27.20 -3.31 6.38
N ASP A 152 -26.97 -4.47 5.77
CA ASP A 152 -28.00 -5.28 5.14
C ASP A 152 -28.18 -6.58 5.94
N GLU A 153 -29.34 -6.72 6.59
CA GLU A 153 -29.62 -7.86 7.47
C GLU A 153 -29.80 -9.17 6.70
N GLU A 154 -30.28 -9.13 5.46
CA GLU A 154 -30.39 -10.34 4.63
C GLU A 154 -29.00 -10.80 4.18
N HIS A 155 -28.15 -9.87 3.73
CA HIS A 155 -26.75 -10.17 3.40
C HIS A 155 -25.99 -10.71 4.61
N ARG A 156 -26.17 -10.10 5.79
CA ARG A 156 -25.57 -10.58 7.05
C ARG A 156 -26.01 -11.98 7.42
N ALA A 157 -27.30 -12.30 7.31
CA ALA A 157 -27.81 -13.63 7.59
C ALA A 157 -27.21 -14.67 6.61
N LEU A 158 -27.10 -14.31 5.33
CA LEU A 158 -26.40 -15.14 4.33
C LEU A 158 -24.94 -15.38 4.73
N LEU A 159 -24.19 -14.32 5.07
CA LEU A 159 -22.78 -14.42 5.46
C LEU A 159 -22.58 -15.26 6.73
N GLN A 160 -23.46 -15.13 7.72
CA GLN A 160 -23.42 -15.98 8.92
C GLN A 160 -23.59 -17.46 8.57
N LYS A 161 -24.53 -17.78 7.67
CA LYS A 161 -24.73 -19.17 7.22
C LYS A 161 -23.54 -19.68 6.40
N MET A 162 -22.96 -18.83 5.55
CA MET A 162 -21.76 -19.17 4.80
C MET A 162 -20.56 -19.42 5.71
N PHE A 163 -20.42 -18.64 6.78
CA PHE A 163 -19.37 -18.86 7.80
C PHE A 163 -19.53 -20.24 8.45
N GLU A 164 -20.73 -20.60 8.88
CA GLU A 164 -21.03 -21.93 9.45
C GLU A 164 -20.64 -23.07 8.50
N LEU A 165 -20.89 -22.92 7.19
CA LEU A 165 -20.63 -23.96 6.19
C LEU A 165 -19.13 -24.11 5.85
N PHE A 166 -18.34 -23.03 5.92
CA PHE A 166 -16.99 -22.99 5.37
C PHE A 166 -15.88 -22.59 6.36
N ALA A 167 -16.20 -22.42 7.66
CA ALA A 167 -15.26 -21.99 8.71
C ALA A 167 -13.94 -22.78 8.77
N TYR A 168 -13.96 -24.07 8.41
CA TYR A 168 -12.78 -24.96 8.44
C TYR A 168 -12.25 -25.31 7.05
N SER A 169 -12.74 -24.66 6.00
CA SER A 169 -12.31 -24.96 4.64
C SER A 169 -10.97 -24.33 4.31
N ASP A 170 -10.13 -25.06 3.57
CA ASP A 170 -8.80 -24.60 3.17
C ASP A 170 -8.55 -24.90 1.69
N SER A 171 -8.30 -23.85 0.91
CA SER A 171 -8.10 -23.95 -0.53
C SER A 171 -6.72 -24.51 -0.92
N LEU A 172 -5.80 -24.74 0.03
CA LEU A 172 -4.58 -25.51 -0.19
C LEU A 172 -4.86 -26.99 -0.54
N TYR A 173 -5.98 -27.54 -0.05
CA TYR A 173 -6.34 -28.94 -0.25
C TYR A 173 -7.56 -29.08 -1.18
N PRO A 174 -7.41 -28.86 -2.50
CA PRO A 174 -8.53 -28.82 -3.44
C PRO A 174 -9.29 -30.15 -3.56
N ASN A 175 -8.66 -31.28 -3.22
CA ASN A 175 -9.32 -32.59 -3.20
C ASN A 175 -10.22 -32.78 -1.96
N LEU A 176 -9.87 -32.15 -0.84
CA LEU A 176 -10.67 -32.18 0.39
C LEU A 176 -11.77 -31.10 0.36
N PHE A 177 -11.46 -29.94 -0.23
CA PHE A 177 -12.38 -28.80 -0.31
C PHE A 177 -12.64 -28.36 -1.76
N PRO A 178 -13.20 -29.25 -2.62
CA PRO A 178 -13.42 -28.93 -4.03
C PRO A 178 -14.42 -27.79 -4.24
N GLY A 179 -15.37 -27.62 -3.32
CA GLY A 179 -16.32 -26.50 -3.32
C GLY A 179 -15.62 -25.15 -3.11
N CYS A 180 -14.70 -25.06 -2.15
CA CYS A 180 -13.90 -23.86 -1.91
C CYS A 180 -13.05 -23.50 -3.13
N ARG A 181 -12.32 -24.49 -3.68
CA ARG A 181 -11.56 -24.31 -4.92
C ARG A 181 -12.44 -23.84 -6.08
N LYS A 182 -13.69 -24.34 -6.18
CA LYS A 182 -14.65 -23.92 -7.20
C LYS A 182 -15.06 -22.47 -7.06
N MET A 183 -15.45 -22.06 -5.86
CA MET A 183 -15.80 -20.66 -5.59
C MET A 183 -14.64 -19.72 -5.91
N GLU A 184 -13.40 -20.10 -5.57
CA GLU A 184 -12.22 -19.31 -5.88
C GLU A 184 -12.04 -19.06 -7.38
N ALA A 185 -12.15 -20.11 -8.20
CA ALA A 185 -12.03 -19.96 -9.65
C ALA A 185 -13.19 -19.16 -10.27
N GLU A 186 -14.40 -19.27 -9.71
CA GLU A 186 -15.55 -18.47 -10.13
C GLU A 186 -15.34 -17.00 -9.78
N ILE A 187 -14.83 -16.67 -8.58
CA ILE A 187 -14.46 -15.29 -8.21
C ILE A 187 -13.46 -14.72 -9.21
N VAL A 188 -12.35 -15.42 -9.47
CA VAL A 188 -11.33 -14.98 -10.44
C VAL A 188 -11.96 -14.71 -11.80
N ARG A 189 -12.82 -15.61 -12.28
CA ARG A 189 -13.46 -15.45 -13.60
C ARG A 189 -14.48 -14.32 -13.62
N ILE A 190 -15.29 -14.15 -12.58
CA ILE A 190 -16.28 -13.06 -12.48
C ILE A 190 -15.55 -11.71 -12.55
N VAL A 191 -14.52 -11.51 -11.73
CA VAL A 191 -13.78 -10.24 -11.67
C VAL A 191 -12.96 -10.02 -12.95
N ALA A 192 -12.34 -11.05 -13.50
CA ALA A 192 -11.65 -10.93 -14.80
C ALA A 192 -12.61 -10.57 -15.94
N SER A 193 -13.85 -11.09 -15.91
CA SER A 193 -14.87 -10.74 -16.92
C SER A 193 -15.37 -9.31 -16.74
N LEU A 194 -15.51 -8.86 -15.48
CA LEU A 194 -15.84 -7.48 -15.13
C LEU A 194 -14.78 -6.48 -15.65
N LEU A 195 -13.52 -6.89 -15.66
CA LEU A 195 -12.36 -6.11 -16.13
C LEU A 195 -11.95 -6.45 -17.57
N HIS A 196 -12.85 -7.05 -18.36
CA HIS A 196 -12.67 -7.33 -19.79
C HIS A 196 -11.42 -8.18 -20.14
N GLY A 197 -11.01 -9.10 -19.26
CA GLY A 197 -9.82 -9.94 -19.46
C GLY A 197 -9.91 -10.96 -20.59
N GLY A 198 -11.11 -11.28 -21.08
CA GLY A 198 -11.32 -12.31 -22.09
C GLY A 198 -11.01 -13.72 -21.61
N PRO A 199 -11.00 -14.73 -22.49
CA PRO A 199 -10.79 -16.12 -22.10
C PRO A 199 -9.35 -16.41 -21.64
N GLY A 200 -8.36 -15.68 -22.18
CA GLY A 200 -6.95 -15.87 -21.87
C GLY A 200 -6.52 -15.37 -20.49
N SER A 201 -7.25 -14.40 -19.91
CA SER A 201 -6.91 -13.88 -18.58
C SER A 201 -7.09 -14.92 -17.49
N CYS A 202 -6.23 -14.83 -16.48
CA CYS A 202 -6.20 -15.71 -15.32
C CYS A 202 -5.80 -14.93 -14.07
N GLY A 203 -5.82 -15.56 -12.90
CA GLY A 203 -5.41 -14.91 -11.66
C GLY A 203 -5.65 -15.78 -10.44
N THR A 204 -5.46 -15.19 -9.27
CA THR A 204 -5.58 -15.86 -7.97
C THR A 204 -6.26 -14.95 -6.96
N VAL A 205 -7.05 -15.53 -6.04
CA VAL A 205 -7.54 -14.80 -4.87
C VAL A 205 -6.40 -14.67 -3.87
N THR A 206 -6.19 -13.47 -3.34
CA THR A 206 -5.19 -13.13 -2.31
C THR A 206 -5.89 -12.68 -1.04
N SER A 207 -5.15 -12.59 0.06
CA SER A 207 -5.69 -12.16 1.36
C SER A 207 -6.03 -10.67 1.43
N ASN A 208 -5.33 -9.82 0.67
CA ASN A 208 -5.54 -8.38 0.59
C ASN A 208 -4.83 -7.79 -0.65
N ASP A 209 -5.06 -6.50 -0.89
CA ASP A 209 -4.44 -5.71 -1.95
C ASP A 209 -2.90 -5.65 -1.87
N THR A 210 -2.36 -5.58 -0.65
CA THR A 210 -0.90 -5.59 -0.44
C THR A 210 -0.28 -6.88 -0.95
N GLU A 211 -0.87 -8.05 -0.66
CA GLU A 211 -0.41 -9.33 -1.22
C GLU A 211 -0.55 -9.36 -2.75
N SER A 212 -1.66 -8.84 -3.30
CA SER A 212 -1.86 -8.75 -4.76
C SER A 212 -0.76 -7.93 -5.45
N ASN A 213 -0.46 -6.74 -4.94
CA ASN A 213 0.59 -5.87 -5.49
C ASN A 213 1.98 -6.50 -5.31
N MET A 214 2.24 -7.16 -4.17
CA MET A 214 3.50 -7.88 -3.93
C MET A 214 3.69 -9.06 -4.89
N LEU A 215 2.63 -9.82 -5.18
CA LEU A 215 2.68 -10.94 -6.13
C LEU A 215 2.92 -10.46 -7.56
N ALA A 216 2.32 -9.33 -7.97
CA ALA A 216 2.63 -8.70 -9.26
C ALA A 216 4.11 -8.32 -9.37
N CYS A 217 4.65 -7.69 -8.33
CA CYS A 217 6.09 -7.35 -8.26
C CYS A 217 6.97 -8.61 -8.33
N PHE A 218 6.61 -9.65 -7.57
CA PHE A 218 7.33 -10.91 -7.54
C PHE A 218 7.35 -11.60 -8.91
N ALA A 219 6.19 -11.67 -9.58
CA ALA A 219 6.07 -12.24 -10.93
C ALA A 219 6.95 -11.49 -11.94
N TYR A 220 6.89 -10.16 -11.95
CA TYR A 220 7.67 -9.36 -12.91
C TYR A 220 9.17 -9.35 -12.62
N ARG A 221 9.57 -9.43 -11.34
CA ARG A 221 10.96 -9.65 -10.95
C ARG A 221 11.47 -11.00 -11.45
N ASN A 222 10.72 -12.08 -11.23
CA ASN A 222 11.11 -13.41 -11.66
C ASN A 222 11.18 -13.51 -13.19
N ARG A 223 10.23 -12.88 -13.90
CA ARG A 223 10.29 -12.72 -15.36
C ARG A 223 11.53 -11.95 -15.80
N ALA A 224 11.91 -10.89 -15.09
CA ALA A 224 13.10 -10.10 -15.39
C ALA A 224 14.39 -10.93 -15.25
N PHE A 225 14.49 -11.78 -14.22
CA PHE A 225 15.62 -12.70 -14.06
C PHE A 225 15.74 -13.68 -15.24
N VAL A 226 14.62 -14.25 -15.70
CA VAL A 226 14.59 -15.12 -16.89
C VAL A 226 15.09 -14.38 -18.14
N ARG A 227 14.85 -13.06 -18.23
CA ARG A 227 15.35 -12.20 -19.31
C ARG A 227 16.78 -11.70 -19.10
N GLY A 228 17.47 -12.12 -18.04
CA GLY A 228 18.86 -11.75 -17.75
C GLY A 228 19.05 -10.40 -17.04
N ILE A 229 17.98 -9.77 -16.54
CA ILE A 229 18.08 -8.52 -15.76
C ILE A 229 18.52 -8.86 -14.34
N ARG A 230 19.71 -8.38 -13.92
CA ARG A 230 20.29 -8.71 -12.61
C ARG A 230 19.76 -7.86 -11.45
N HIS A 231 19.37 -6.61 -11.71
CA HIS A 231 18.90 -5.67 -10.70
C HIS A 231 17.55 -5.06 -11.10
N PRO A 232 16.46 -5.85 -11.07
CA PRO A 232 15.14 -5.41 -11.51
C PRO A 232 14.71 -4.10 -10.80
N GLU A 233 14.27 -3.13 -11.60
CA GLU A 233 13.79 -1.82 -11.15
C GLU A 233 12.33 -1.61 -11.56
N MET A 234 11.48 -1.18 -10.62
CA MET A 234 10.10 -0.79 -10.91
C MET A 234 9.96 0.73 -10.96
N LEU A 235 9.19 1.22 -11.94
CA LEU A 235 8.83 2.64 -12.05
C LEU A 235 7.43 2.84 -11.48
N VAL A 236 7.35 3.61 -10.40
CA VAL A 236 6.15 3.72 -9.57
C VAL A 236 5.81 5.20 -9.38
N PRO A 237 4.58 5.67 -9.64
CA PRO A 237 4.18 7.04 -9.29
C PRO A 237 4.38 7.32 -7.79
N ILE A 238 4.73 8.55 -7.40
CA ILE A 238 4.82 8.92 -5.96
C ILE A 238 3.49 8.77 -5.20
N THR A 239 2.37 8.69 -5.92
CA THR A 239 1.02 8.51 -5.38
C THR A 239 0.59 7.05 -5.30
N ALA A 240 1.37 6.11 -5.81
CA ALA A 240 1.04 4.70 -5.76
C ALA A 240 1.06 4.17 -4.32
N HIS A 241 0.41 3.02 -4.10
CA HIS A 241 0.28 2.44 -2.77
C HIS A 241 1.64 2.07 -2.16
N ALA A 242 1.84 2.33 -0.86
CA ALA A 242 3.08 2.00 -0.13
C ALA A 242 3.42 0.49 -0.11
N ALA A 243 2.50 -0.38 -0.56
CA ALA A 243 2.79 -1.79 -0.80
C ALA A 243 3.91 -1.98 -1.85
N PHE A 244 4.10 -1.06 -2.79
CA PHE A 244 5.21 -1.13 -3.75
C PHE A 244 6.56 -0.89 -3.06
N ASP A 245 6.67 0.09 -2.15
CA ASP A 245 7.88 0.26 -1.32
C ASP A 245 8.16 -0.96 -0.44
N LYS A 246 7.09 -1.51 0.17
CA LYS A 246 7.19 -2.75 0.94
C LYS A 246 7.68 -3.92 0.07
N ALA A 247 7.12 -4.07 -1.13
CA ALA A 247 7.56 -5.05 -2.11
C ALA A 247 9.03 -4.84 -2.50
N ALA A 248 9.46 -3.60 -2.73
CA ALA A 248 10.87 -3.27 -3.02
C ALA A 248 11.80 -3.79 -1.93
N LYS A 249 11.48 -3.50 -0.66
CA LYS A 249 12.26 -3.90 0.51
C LYS A 249 12.28 -5.43 0.70
N VAL A 250 11.12 -6.08 0.61
CA VAL A 250 11.00 -7.54 0.84
C VAL A 250 11.61 -8.33 -0.31
N LEU A 251 11.37 -7.91 -1.56
CA LEU A 251 11.78 -8.62 -2.77
C LEU A 251 13.16 -8.19 -3.27
N GLN A 252 13.82 -7.25 -2.60
CA GLN A 252 15.14 -6.71 -2.98
C GLN A 252 15.13 -6.17 -4.42
N MET A 253 14.11 -5.38 -4.76
CA MET A 253 13.97 -4.69 -6.04
C MET A 253 14.30 -3.22 -5.85
N ARG A 254 14.83 -2.58 -6.90
CA ARG A 254 14.94 -1.12 -6.90
C ARG A 254 13.59 -0.49 -7.23
N ILE A 255 13.29 0.62 -6.58
CA ILE A 255 12.08 1.40 -6.82
C ILE A 255 12.47 2.80 -7.23
N ARG A 256 11.91 3.26 -8.35
CA ARG A 256 12.08 4.62 -8.83
C ARG A 256 10.74 5.33 -8.85
N HIS A 257 10.62 6.30 -7.95
CA HIS A 257 9.43 7.13 -7.83
C HIS A 257 9.35 8.16 -8.97
N ILE A 258 8.22 8.19 -9.67
CA ILE A 258 7.92 9.10 -10.77
C ILE A 258 7.06 10.25 -10.26
N PRO A 259 7.43 11.52 -10.54
CA PRO A 259 6.64 12.67 -10.11
C PRO A 259 5.26 12.68 -10.76
N VAL A 260 4.35 13.41 -10.12
CA VAL A 260 2.99 13.66 -10.60
C VAL A 260 2.81 15.11 -11.03
N ASP A 261 1.79 15.37 -11.83
CA ASP A 261 1.35 16.71 -12.21
C ASP A 261 0.54 17.40 -11.10
N LYS A 262 0.06 18.61 -11.39
CA LYS A 262 -0.77 19.40 -10.47
C LYS A 262 -2.07 18.71 -10.03
N ASN A 263 -2.57 17.78 -10.84
CA ASN A 263 -3.78 16.99 -10.57
C ASN A 263 -3.43 15.65 -9.91
N GLN A 264 -2.20 15.45 -9.43
CA GLN A 264 -1.75 14.23 -8.77
C GLN A 264 -1.81 12.99 -9.69
N ARG A 265 -1.70 13.17 -11.01
CA ARG A 265 -1.55 12.08 -11.99
C ARG A 265 -0.09 11.95 -12.42
N VAL A 266 0.38 10.75 -12.69
CA VAL A 266 1.79 10.52 -13.05
C VAL A 266 2.21 11.29 -14.32
N ASP A 267 3.40 11.90 -14.27
CA ASP A 267 4.04 12.48 -15.45
C ASP A 267 4.59 11.34 -16.34
N VAL A 268 3.81 10.99 -17.37
CA VAL A 268 4.17 9.97 -18.37
C VAL A 268 5.49 10.30 -19.08
N GLY A 269 5.80 11.58 -19.28
CA GLY A 269 7.07 12.02 -19.84
C GLY A 269 8.25 11.74 -18.90
N ALA A 270 8.08 11.97 -17.60
CA ALA A 270 9.07 11.61 -16.59
C ALA A 270 9.23 10.10 -16.48
N MET A 271 8.14 9.33 -16.52
CA MET A 271 8.18 7.87 -16.55
C MET A 271 9.00 7.37 -17.75
N LYS A 272 8.73 7.90 -18.95
CA LYS A 272 9.48 7.56 -20.16
C LYS A 272 10.98 7.83 -20.03
N ARG A 273 11.36 8.98 -19.47
CA ARG A 273 12.79 9.33 -19.23
C ARG A 273 13.45 8.44 -18.18
N ALA A 274 12.66 7.82 -17.30
CA ALA A 274 13.16 6.97 -16.24
C ALA A 274 13.44 5.52 -16.66
N ILE A 275 12.83 5.07 -17.77
CA ILE A 275 13.03 3.72 -18.33
C ILE A 275 14.49 3.49 -18.68
N ASN A 276 15.02 2.34 -18.24
CA ASN A 276 16.36 1.86 -18.55
C ASN A 276 16.36 0.34 -18.81
N ASN A 277 17.55 -0.25 -18.97
CA ASN A 277 17.73 -1.68 -19.27
C ASN A 277 17.44 -2.61 -18.08
N GLU A 278 17.29 -2.07 -16.87
CA GLU A 278 16.99 -2.80 -15.65
C GLU A 278 15.51 -2.68 -15.26
N THR A 279 14.73 -1.83 -15.96
CA THR A 279 13.30 -1.65 -15.71
C THR A 279 12.50 -2.92 -16.00
N CYS A 280 11.82 -3.45 -14.98
CA CYS A 280 11.07 -4.70 -15.06
C CYS A 280 9.56 -4.55 -15.00
N MET A 281 9.03 -3.42 -14.53
CA MET A 281 7.60 -3.13 -14.51
C MET A 281 7.30 -1.64 -14.43
N LEU A 282 6.18 -1.25 -15.03
CA LEU A 282 5.54 0.06 -14.88
C LEU A 282 4.31 -0.10 -14.00
N VAL A 283 4.08 0.84 -13.09
CA VAL A 283 2.90 0.87 -12.23
C VAL A 283 2.05 2.09 -12.57
N ALA A 284 0.74 1.90 -12.54
CA ALA A 284 -0.25 2.96 -12.65
C ALA A 284 -1.42 2.66 -11.71
N SER A 285 -2.10 3.69 -11.21
CA SER A 285 -3.23 3.53 -10.29
C SER A 285 -4.56 3.94 -10.92
N ALA A 286 -5.62 3.18 -10.62
CA ALA A 286 -6.97 3.43 -11.11
C ALA A 286 -8.00 3.23 -9.98
N PRO A 287 -8.26 4.25 -9.14
CA PRO A 287 -7.42 5.42 -8.89
C PRO A 287 -6.32 5.12 -7.85
N ASN A 288 -5.44 6.09 -7.58
CA ASN A 288 -4.60 6.02 -6.38
C ASN A 288 -5.40 6.29 -5.10
N TYR A 289 -4.99 5.65 -3.98
CA TYR A 289 -5.69 5.76 -2.69
C TYR A 289 -5.62 7.17 -2.10
N SER A 290 -4.48 7.86 -2.23
CA SER A 290 -4.23 9.14 -1.57
C SER A 290 -5.13 10.25 -2.11
N PHE A 291 -5.19 10.41 -3.42
CA PHE A 291 -5.84 11.54 -4.10
C PHE A 291 -7.09 11.15 -4.88
N GLY A 292 -7.39 9.86 -5.05
CA GLY A 292 -8.57 9.43 -5.79
C GLY A 292 -8.50 9.74 -7.29
N THR A 293 -7.31 9.97 -7.84
CA THR A 293 -7.10 10.29 -9.26
C THR A 293 -6.64 9.07 -10.05
N ILE A 294 -7.08 8.98 -11.30
CA ILE A 294 -6.77 7.89 -12.22
C ILE A 294 -5.60 8.33 -13.10
N ASP A 295 -4.53 7.52 -13.13
CA ASP A 295 -3.41 7.75 -14.02
C ASP A 295 -3.80 7.56 -15.50
N ASN A 296 -3.04 8.15 -16.42
CA ASN A 296 -3.28 7.96 -17.85
C ASN A 296 -2.79 6.57 -18.31
N ILE A 297 -3.61 5.54 -18.05
CA ILE A 297 -3.29 4.13 -18.31
C ILE A 297 -2.99 3.88 -19.80
N GLU A 298 -3.73 4.51 -20.71
CA GLU A 298 -3.53 4.39 -22.16
C GLU A 298 -2.15 4.91 -22.57
N ALA A 299 -1.74 6.09 -22.08
CA ALA A 299 -0.43 6.64 -22.40
C ALA A 299 0.73 5.81 -21.80
N ILE A 300 0.54 5.24 -20.61
CA ILE A 300 1.54 4.34 -19.99
C ILE A 300 1.58 3.01 -20.75
N SER A 301 0.45 2.56 -21.28
CA SER A 301 0.33 1.37 -22.13
C SER A 301 1.15 1.48 -23.41
N GLU A 302 1.19 2.66 -24.02
CA GLU A 302 2.07 2.91 -25.17
C GLU A 302 3.55 2.73 -24.82
N LEU A 303 3.98 3.15 -23.63
CA LEU A 303 5.34 2.91 -23.14
C LEU A 303 5.57 1.40 -22.90
N SER A 304 4.64 0.73 -22.22
CA SER A 304 4.68 -0.72 -21.98
C SER A 304 4.91 -1.50 -23.27
N GLN A 305 4.10 -1.22 -24.30
CA GLN A 305 4.20 -1.88 -25.60
C GLN A 305 5.49 -1.53 -26.33
N ARG A 306 5.89 -0.25 -26.35
CA ARG A 306 7.09 0.22 -27.06
C ARG A 306 8.38 -0.38 -26.50
N TYR A 307 8.47 -0.53 -25.17
CA TYR A 307 9.69 -1.01 -24.50
C TYR A 307 9.60 -2.48 -24.09
N GLY A 308 8.47 -3.15 -24.28
CA GLY A 308 8.27 -4.55 -23.89
C GLY A 308 8.38 -4.77 -22.37
N ILE A 309 7.88 -3.80 -21.58
CA ILE A 309 7.91 -3.78 -20.12
C ILE A 309 6.47 -3.97 -19.61
N PRO A 310 6.21 -4.97 -18.74
CA PRO A 310 4.89 -5.16 -18.15
C PRO A 310 4.33 -3.91 -17.47
N LEU A 311 3.03 -3.66 -17.67
CA LEU A 311 2.26 -2.64 -16.94
C LEU A 311 1.33 -3.33 -15.94
N HIS A 312 1.47 -2.97 -14.68
CA HIS A 312 0.54 -3.29 -13.61
C HIS A 312 -0.39 -2.10 -13.36
N VAL A 313 -1.70 -2.36 -13.36
CA VAL A 313 -2.70 -1.38 -12.93
C VAL A 313 -3.18 -1.74 -11.53
N ASP A 314 -2.87 -0.88 -10.57
CA ASP A 314 -3.43 -0.99 -9.23
C ASP A 314 -4.85 -0.43 -9.24
N ALA A 315 -5.83 -1.32 -9.42
CA ALA A 315 -7.25 -1.03 -9.31
C ALA A 315 -7.82 -1.58 -8.01
N SER A 316 -7.01 -1.69 -6.94
CA SER A 316 -7.47 -2.20 -5.65
C SER A 316 -8.62 -1.37 -5.11
N LEU A 317 -8.56 -0.04 -5.23
CA LEU A 317 -9.68 0.82 -4.88
C LEU A 317 -10.72 0.91 -6.01
N GLY A 318 -10.29 1.04 -7.28
CA GLY A 318 -11.20 1.42 -8.35
C GLY A 318 -11.83 0.29 -9.16
N GLY A 319 -11.38 -0.95 -9.03
CA GLY A 319 -11.71 -2.03 -9.97
C GLY A 319 -13.22 -2.26 -10.10
N PHE A 320 -13.93 -2.40 -8.98
CA PHE A 320 -15.39 -2.54 -8.96
C PHE A 320 -16.12 -1.25 -9.35
N ILE A 321 -15.69 -0.10 -8.82
CA ILE A 321 -16.40 1.16 -9.04
C ILE A 321 -16.28 1.61 -10.51
N LEU A 322 -15.09 1.59 -11.09
CA LEU A 322 -14.84 2.04 -12.46
C LEU A 322 -15.47 1.13 -13.51
N SER A 323 -15.47 -0.20 -13.28
CA SER A 323 -16.07 -1.16 -14.22
C SER A 323 -17.60 -1.09 -14.27
N ILE A 324 -18.24 -0.65 -13.18
CA ILE A 324 -19.68 -0.48 -13.10
C ILE A 324 -20.11 0.94 -13.48
N MET A 325 -19.28 1.96 -13.21
CA MET A 325 -19.52 3.35 -13.61
C MET A 325 -19.88 3.53 -15.09
N GLU A 326 -19.27 2.73 -15.97
CA GLU A 326 -19.58 2.74 -17.41
C GLU A 326 -21.06 2.42 -17.71
N ARG A 327 -21.75 1.73 -16.79
CA ARG A 327 -23.18 1.39 -16.89
C ARG A 327 -24.10 2.45 -16.30
N CYS A 328 -23.56 3.32 -15.45
CA CYS A 328 -24.32 4.40 -14.80
C CYS A 328 -24.29 5.70 -15.65
N ASP A 329 -23.93 5.62 -16.94
CA ASP A 329 -23.74 6.76 -17.86
C ASP A 329 -22.65 7.77 -17.42
N PHE A 330 -21.66 7.31 -16.63
CA PHE A 330 -20.47 8.11 -16.31
C PHE A 330 -19.35 7.81 -17.30
N ALA A 331 -18.72 8.86 -17.84
CA ALA A 331 -17.56 8.71 -18.71
C ALA A 331 -16.36 8.20 -17.90
N VAL A 332 -15.87 7.01 -18.23
CA VAL A 332 -14.68 6.40 -17.63
C VAL A 332 -13.64 6.16 -18.73
N LYS A 333 -12.40 6.60 -18.50
CA LYS A 333 -11.29 6.25 -19.39
C LYS A 333 -10.94 4.78 -19.22
N SER A 334 -10.57 4.12 -20.32
CA SER A 334 -10.17 2.71 -20.27
C SER A 334 -8.96 2.53 -19.35
N PHE A 335 -9.09 1.61 -18.39
CA PHE A 335 -8.07 1.33 -17.37
C PHE A 335 -7.72 -0.16 -17.25
N ASP A 336 -8.53 -1.04 -17.86
CA ASP A 336 -8.49 -2.48 -17.66
C ASP A 336 -7.83 -3.24 -18.83
N PHE A 337 -8.11 -4.54 -18.97
CA PHE A 337 -7.49 -5.38 -19.98
C PHE A 337 -7.86 -5.02 -21.43
N ARG A 338 -8.84 -4.13 -21.66
CA ARG A 338 -9.07 -3.52 -23.00
C ARG A 338 -7.86 -2.72 -23.47
N VAL A 339 -7.08 -2.16 -22.54
CA VAL A 339 -5.88 -1.40 -22.84
C VAL A 339 -4.72 -2.37 -23.13
N PRO A 340 -4.18 -2.45 -24.37
CA PRO A 340 -3.36 -3.58 -24.82
C PRO A 340 -2.10 -3.87 -23.98
N GLY A 341 -1.39 -2.82 -23.56
CA GLY A 341 -0.18 -2.93 -22.74
C GLY A 341 -0.41 -3.27 -21.27
N VAL A 342 -1.65 -3.29 -20.75
CA VAL A 342 -1.94 -3.71 -19.37
C VAL A 342 -1.73 -5.21 -19.25
N THR A 343 -0.83 -5.65 -18.37
CA THR A 343 -0.46 -7.07 -18.24
C THR A 343 -0.94 -7.71 -16.94
N SER A 344 -1.21 -6.92 -15.91
CA SER A 344 -1.88 -7.35 -14.69
C SER A 344 -2.70 -6.24 -14.06
N ILE A 345 -3.68 -6.64 -13.26
CA ILE A 345 -4.56 -5.74 -12.51
C ILE A 345 -4.77 -6.32 -11.12
N SER A 346 -4.55 -5.53 -10.07
CA SER A 346 -5.01 -5.86 -8.72
C SER A 346 -6.40 -5.25 -8.48
N CYS A 347 -7.30 -5.98 -7.82
CA CYS A 347 -8.67 -5.57 -7.58
C CYS A 347 -9.16 -6.11 -6.23
N ASP A 348 -9.48 -5.21 -5.30
CA ASP A 348 -9.84 -5.57 -3.93
C ASP A 348 -11.36 -5.75 -3.78
N VAL A 349 -11.79 -6.94 -3.39
CA VAL A 349 -13.22 -7.28 -3.30
C VAL A 349 -13.81 -6.84 -1.96
N GLN A 350 -12.99 -6.73 -0.92
CA GLN A 350 -13.44 -6.26 0.40
C GLN A 350 -13.75 -4.75 0.42
N LYS A 351 -13.35 -4.01 -0.62
CA LYS A 351 -13.67 -2.58 -0.81
C LYS A 351 -15.03 -2.43 -1.50
N TYR A 352 -15.07 -1.94 -2.74
CA TYR A 352 -16.32 -1.76 -3.48
C TYR A 352 -16.91 -3.05 -4.08
N GLY A 353 -16.27 -4.20 -3.85
CA GLY A 353 -16.95 -5.50 -3.99
C GLY A 353 -17.85 -5.83 -2.79
N PHE A 354 -17.76 -5.06 -1.70
CA PHE A 354 -18.54 -5.17 -0.45
C PHE A 354 -18.40 -6.50 0.30
N ALA A 355 -17.41 -7.32 -0.05
CA ALA A 355 -17.13 -8.56 0.65
C ALA A 355 -16.58 -8.28 2.06
N PRO A 356 -16.72 -9.22 3.01
CA PRO A 356 -16.00 -9.16 4.28
C PRO A 356 -14.48 -9.09 4.06
N ASN A 357 -13.77 -8.55 5.05
CA ASN A 357 -12.31 -8.46 5.01
C ASN A 357 -11.66 -9.84 4.82
N GLY A 358 -10.57 -9.88 4.05
CA GLY A 358 -9.75 -11.07 3.88
C GLY A 358 -9.62 -11.59 2.45
N THR A 359 -10.14 -10.86 1.44
CA THR A 359 -9.94 -11.22 0.03
C THR A 359 -9.68 -10.04 -0.89
N SER A 360 -8.75 -10.24 -1.83
CA SER A 360 -8.47 -9.40 -2.99
C SER A 360 -8.10 -10.30 -4.18
N LEU A 361 -7.79 -9.72 -5.33
CA LEU A 361 -7.35 -10.47 -6.51
C LEU A 361 -6.15 -9.82 -7.18
N ILE A 362 -5.27 -10.69 -7.66
CA ILE A 362 -4.31 -10.36 -8.71
C ILE A 362 -4.68 -11.12 -9.98
N LEU A 363 -4.88 -10.37 -11.07
CA LEU A 363 -5.21 -10.89 -12.39
C LEU A 363 -4.07 -10.60 -13.37
N TYR A 364 -3.87 -11.49 -14.32
CA TYR A 364 -2.90 -11.37 -15.41
C TYR A 364 -3.60 -11.57 -16.75
N ARG A 365 -3.05 -10.92 -17.78
CA ARG A 365 -3.55 -11.05 -19.16
C ARG A 365 -3.47 -12.47 -19.69
N ASP A 366 -2.46 -13.23 -19.26
CA ASP A 366 -2.24 -14.62 -19.67
C ASP A 366 -1.45 -15.42 -18.61
N SER A 367 -1.48 -16.74 -18.73
CA SER A 367 -0.90 -17.66 -17.75
C SER A 367 0.63 -17.66 -17.74
N SER A 368 1.30 -17.25 -18.83
CA SER A 368 2.76 -17.18 -18.85
C SER A 368 3.29 -16.14 -17.87
N LEU A 369 2.54 -15.06 -17.64
CA LEU A 369 2.83 -14.06 -16.62
C LEU A 369 2.55 -14.59 -15.22
N LEU A 370 1.40 -15.26 -15.04
CA LEU A 370 0.99 -15.83 -13.75
C LEU A 370 1.97 -16.88 -13.23
N HIS A 371 2.51 -17.73 -14.11
CA HIS A 371 3.45 -18.79 -13.72
C HIS A 371 4.74 -18.27 -13.07
N HIS A 372 5.10 -17.00 -13.28
CA HIS A 372 6.24 -16.40 -12.59
C HIS A 372 5.96 -16.07 -11.11
N GLN A 373 4.71 -16.09 -10.66
CA GLN A 373 4.36 -15.88 -9.26
C GLN A 373 4.29 -17.17 -8.44
N TYR A 374 4.06 -18.31 -9.11
CA TYR A 374 3.90 -19.60 -8.44
C TYR A 374 5.20 -20.05 -7.77
N PHE A 375 5.07 -20.67 -6.62
CA PHE A 375 6.15 -21.38 -5.96
C PHE A 375 5.98 -22.88 -6.16
N CYS A 376 7.08 -23.57 -6.45
CA CYS A 376 7.14 -25.02 -6.56
C CYS A 376 8.44 -25.53 -5.97
N ASN A 377 8.36 -26.49 -5.05
CA ASN A 377 9.50 -27.22 -4.53
C ASN A 377 9.26 -28.74 -4.69
N SER A 378 10.01 -29.36 -5.60
CA SER A 378 9.94 -30.79 -5.89
C SER A 378 10.81 -31.66 -4.98
N GLU A 379 11.73 -31.06 -4.22
CA GLU A 379 12.75 -31.76 -3.43
C GLU A 379 12.45 -31.77 -1.92
N TRP A 380 11.36 -31.12 -1.49
CA TRP A 380 10.99 -31.09 -0.08
C TRP A 380 10.61 -32.48 0.43
N PRO A 381 11.18 -32.98 1.55
CA PRO A 381 10.87 -34.32 2.07
C PRO A 381 9.40 -34.57 2.44
N GLY A 382 8.61 -33.52 2.63
CA GLY A 382 7.16 -33.61 2.88
C GLY A 382 6.32 -33.86 1.62
N GLY A 383 6.96 -33.97 0.45
CA GLY A 383 6.30 -34.14 -0.85
C GLY A 383 6.42 -32.89 -1.73
N ILE A 384 5.90 -32.96 -2.95
CA ILE A 384 5.88 -31.82 -3.87
C ILE A 384 5.01 -30.72 -3.27
N TYR A 385 5.59 -29.56 -3.01
CA TYR A 385 4.91 -28.41 -2.43
C TYR A 385 4.73 -27.32 -3.49
N MET A 386 3.48 -26.88 -3.70
CA MET A 386 3.13 -25.85 -4.67
C MET A 386 2.12 -24.87 -4.08
N THR A 387 2.34 -23.57 -4.28
CA THR A 387 1.40 -22.53 -3.84
C THR A 387 1.19 -21.48 -4.93
N PRO A 388 -0.06 -21.01 -5.11
CA PRO A 388 -0.37 -19.98 -6.09
C PRO A 388 -0.11 -18.55 -5.59
N THR A 389 -0.04 -18.35 -4.26
CA THR A 389 0.17 -17.06 -3.60
C THR A 389 1.30 -17.15 -2.54
N LEU A 390 1.46 -16.11 -1.69
CA LEU A 390 2.50 -16.10 -0.65
C LEU A 390 2.20 -17.10 0.48
N ALA A 391 0.92 -17.38 0.72
CA ALA A 391 0.48 -18.26 1.79
C ALA A 391 0.45 -19.75 1.35
N GLY A 392 0.65 -20.63 2.33
CA GLY A 392 0.36 -22.06 2.22
C GLY A 392 -1.14 -22.32 2.43
N ASN A 393 -1.53 -22.56 3.68
CA ASN A 393 -2.94 -22.64 4.08
C ASN A 393 -3.63 -21.29 3.81
N ARG A 394 -4.85 -21.33 3.30
CA ARG A 394 -5.62 -20.14 2.94
C ARG A 394 -7.05 -20.25 3.44
N ASP A 395 -7.57 -19.15 3.93
CA ASP A 395 -8.91 -19.06 4.50
C ASP A 395 -10.00 -19.31 3.44
N GLY A 396 -10.54 -20.54 3.42
CA GLY A 396 -11.63 -20.90 2.53
C GLY A 396 -12.97 -20.29 2.91
N CYS A 397 -13.14 -19.88 4.17
CA CYS A 397 -14.32 -19.14 4.62
C CYS A 397 -14.34 -17.76 3.97
N ALA A 398 -13.21 -17.03 3.98
CA ALA A 398 -13.10 -15.73 3.31
C ALA A 398 -13.44 -15.81 1.80
N ILE A 399 -12.96 -16.87 1.12
CA ILE A 399 -13.33 -17.16 -0.28
C ILE A 399 -14.84 -17.35 -0.42
N ALA A 400 -15.45 -18.17 0.44
CA ALA A 400 -16.88 -18.47 0.39
C ALA A 400 -17.77 -17.23 0.64
N LEU A 401 -17.40 -16.41 1.63
CA LEU A 401 -18.08 -15.15 1.96
C LEU A 401 -18.00 -14.14 0.80
N THR A 402 -16.85 -14.07 0.15
CA THR A 402 -16.64 -13.23 -1.03
C THR A 402 -17.49 -13.69 -2.20
N TRP A 403 -17.47 -14.98 -2.49
CA TRP A 403 -18.28 -15.58 -3.55
C TRP A 403 -19.77 -15.31 -3.33
N ALA A 404 -20.27 -15.53 -2.12
CA ALA A 404 -21.66 -15.26 -1.77
C ALA A 404 -22.02 -13.78 -1.94
N THR A 405 -21.12 -12.87 -1.56
CA THR A 405 -21.34 -11.43 -1.69
C THR A 405 -21.45 -10.98 -3.14
N LEU A 406 -20.57 -11.48 -4.02
CA LEU A 406 -20.61 -11.18 -5.45
C LEU A 406 -21.95 -11.61 -6.08
N LEU A 407 -22.43 -12.80 -5.72
CA LEU A 407 -23.67 -13.34 -6.24
C LEU A 407 -24.91 -12.67 -5.64
N TYR A 408 -24.88 -12.35 -4.35
CA TYR A 408 -25.98 -11.67 -3.65
C TYR A 408 -26.26 -10.29 -4.25
N ASN A 409 -25.22 -9.48 -4.42
CA ASN A 409 -25.37 -8.15 -5.03
C ASN A 409 -25.77 -8.27 -6.50
N GLY A 410 -25.11 -9.18 -7.22
CA GLY A 410 -25.25 -9.27 -8.66
C GLY A 410 -24.94 -7.95 -9.36
N ARG A 411 -25.09 -7.93 -10.69
CA ARG A 411 -24.72 -6.74 -11.47
C ARG A 411 -25.62 -5.54 -11.19
N GLN A 412 -26.91 -5.77 -10.97
CA GLN A 412 -27.87 -4.70 -10.69
C GLN A 412 -27.61 -4.04 -9.34
N GLY A 413 -27.46 -4.83 -8.27
CA GLY A 413 -27.17 -4.29 -6.93
C GLY A 413 -25.86 -3.51 -6.90
N TYR A 414 -24.82 -3.98 -7.60
CA TYR A 414 -23.60 -3.18 -7.76
C TYR A 414 -23.85 -1.86 -8.47
N THR A 415 -24.67 -1.84 -9.52
CA THR A 415 -24.98 -0.61 -10.29
C THR A 415 -25.67 0.43 -9.41
N GLU A 416 -26.72 0.03 -8.68
CA GLU A 416 -27.47 0.93 -7.79
C GLU A 416 -26.60 1.49 -6.65
N ARG A 417 -25.82 0.61 -6.00
CA ARG A 417 -24.91 0.97 -4.91
C ARG A 417 -23.80 1.91 -5.36
N ILE A 418 -23.20 1.66 -6.53
CA ILE A 418 -22.11 2.47 -7.07
C ILE A 418 -22.61 3.81 -7.57
N GLU A 419 -23.78 3.86 -8.22
CA GLU A 419 -24.42 5.12 -8.61
C GLU A 419 -24.65 6.04 -7.40
N ALA A 420 -25.17 5.48 -6.29
CA ALA A 420 -25.34 6.22 -5.04
C ALA A 420 -24.02 6.81 -4.53
N ILE A 421 -22.94 6.01 -4.50
CA ILE A 421 -21.61 6.46 -4.07
C ILE A 421 -21.11 7.62 -4.94
N ILE A 422 -21.22 7.53 -6.26
CA ILE A 422 -20.70 8.57 -7.16
C ILE A 422 -21.51 9.86 -7.03
N ASN A 423 -22.83 9.75 -6.89
CA ASN A 423 -23.69 10.91 -6.65
C ASN A 423 -23.29 11.59 -5.32
N THR A 424 -23.08 10.82 -4.25
CA THR A 424 -22.57 11.35 -2.97
C THR A 424 -21.20 12.02 -3.10
N VAL A 425 -20.27 11.44 -3.88
CA VAL A 425 -18.97 12.09 -4.18
C VAL A 425 -19.17 13.46 -4.83
N ARG A 426 -20.07 13.56 -5.81
CA ARG A 426 -20.39 14.83 -6.50
C ARG A 426 -21.04 15.85 -5.56
N GLU A 427 -21.93 15.41 -4.69
CA GLU A 427 -22.59 16.26 -3.69
C GLU A 427 -21.57 16.83 -2.69
N ILE A 428 -20.71 15.98 -2.11
CA ILE A 428 -19.64 16.41 -1.19
C ILE A 428 -18.72 17.41 -1.90
N ARG A 429 -18.31 17.11 -3.14
CA ARG A 429 -17.45 17.98 -3.94
C ARG A 429 -18.08 19.36 -4.15
N THR A 430 -19.34 19.39 -4.57
CA THR A 430 -20.11 20.63 -4.78
C THR A 430 -20.30 21.41 -3.48
N GLY A 431 -20.49 20.71 -2.36
CA GLY A 431 -20.57 21.29 -1.03
C GLY A 431 -19.26 21.97 -0.61
N ILE A 432 -18.13 21.28 -0.80
CA ILE A 432 -16.79 21.80 -0.48
C ILE A 432 -16.43 23.00 -1.36
N GLU A 433 -16.80 23.01 -2.65
CA GLU A 433 -16.54 24.15 -3.54
C GLU A 433 -17.23 25.44 -3.05
N LYS A 434 -18.32 25.33 -2.29
CA LYS A 434 -19.03 26.45 -1.67
C LYS A 434 -18.41 26.91 -0.34
N CYS A 435 -17.48 26.14 0.24
CA CYS A 435 -16.81 26.49 1.50
C CYS A 435 -15.71 27.55 1.29
N PRO A 436 -15.77 28.71 1.97
CA PRO A 436 -14.82 29.81 1.75
C PRO A 436 -13.39 29.48 2.21
N HIS A 437 -13.23 28.66 3.24
CA HIS A 437 -11.93 28.31 3.82
C HIS A 437 -11.29 27.04 3.25
N ILE A 438 -11.97 26.34 2.32
CA ILE A 438 -11.55 25.02 1.84
C ILE A 438 -11.43 25.03 0.32
N GLN A 439 -10.38 24.40 -0.19
CA GLN A 439 -10.18 24.18 -1.61
C GLN A 439 -9.97 22.70 -1.91
N LEU A 440 -10.56 22.24 -3.00
CA LEU A 440 -10.27 20.92 -3.54
C LEU A 440 -8.84 20.89 -4.07
N LEU A 441 -8.12 19.80 -3.79
CA LEU A 441 -6.73 19.66 -4.18
C LEU A 441 -6.58 19.12 -5.61
N CYS A 442 -7.50 18.26 -6.04
CA CYS A 442 -7.47 17.61 -7.34
C CYS A 442 -8.87 17.32 -7.88
N GLU A 443 -8.95 16.70 -9.05
CA GLU A 443 -10.22 16.32 -9.69
C GLU A 443 -10.96 15.23 -8.90
N SER A 444 -10.24 14.36 -8.17
CA SER A 444 -10.85 13.30 -7.36
C SER A 444 -11.83 12.46 -8.21
N ASP A 445 -11.28 11.78 -9.21
CA ASP A 445 -12.03 11.16 -10.32
C ASP A 445 -13.10 10.16 -9.87
N VAL A 446 -12.84 9.44 -8.77
CA VAL A 446 -13.77 8.45 -8.23
C VAL A 446 -13.54 8.25 -6.74
N ALA A 447 -14.61 7.86 -6.02
CA ALA A 447 -14.63 7.36 -4.65
C ALA A 447 -14.15 8.32 -3.54
N THR A 448 -13.16 9.16 -3.78
CA THR A 448 -12.45 9.89 -2.73
C THR A 448 -12.42 11.37 -3.06
N VAL A 449 -12.88 12.23 -2.13
CA VAL A 449 -12.79 13.68 -2.27
C VAL A 449 -11.63 14.21 -1.43
N VAL A 450 -10.69 14.91 -2.08
CA VAL A 450 -9.48 15.45 -1.41
C VAL A 450 -9.49 16.96 -1.39
N PHE A 451 -9.28 17.50 -0.19
CA PHE A 451 -9.30 18.93 0.04
C PHE A 451 -8.22 19.38 1.02
N THR A 452 -7.90 20.67 0.95
CA THR A 452 -7.01 21.36 1.87
C THR A 452 -7.60 22.74 2.19
N THR A 453 -6.98 23.47 3.10
CA THR A 453 -7.49 24.75 3.61
C THR A 453 -6.79 25.95 2.97
N ARG A 454 -7.50 27.08 2.89
CA ARG A 454 -6.96 28.38 2.44
C ARG A 454 -6.43 29.15 3.65
N GLY A 455 -5.18 28.88 4.03
CA GLY A 455 -4.48 29.62 5.10
C GLY A 455 -4.71 29.12 6.53
N LEU A 456 -5.53 28.08 6.72
CA LEU A 456 -5.65 27.36 8.00
C LEU A 456 -4.74 26.12 8.02
N ASN A 457 -4.48 25.57 9.19
CA ASN A 457 -3.82 24.28 9.32
C ASN A 457 -4.83 23.13 9.09
N VAL A 458 -4.66 22.40 7.98
CA VAL A 458 -5.56 21.30 7.60
C VAL A 458 -5.57 20.13 8.59
N TYR A 459 -4.47 19.89 9.30
CA TYR A 459 -4.40 18.84 10.33
C TYR A 459 -5.17 19.24 11.60
N ALA A 460 -5.18 20.54 11.93
CA ALA A 460 -6.02 21.05 13.00
C ALA A 460 -7.51 20.93 12.63
N LEU A 461 -7.86 21.14 11.36
CA LEU A 461 -9.22 20.88 10.86
C LEU A 461 -9.61 19.40 11.04
N ALA A 462 -8.72 18.48 10.69
CA ALA A 462 -8.96 17.04 10.91
C ALA A 462 -9.20 16.71 12.39
N ASP A 463 -8.42 17.29 13.31
CA ASP A 463 -8.60 17.09 14.76
C ASP A 463 -9.93 17.69 15.26
N ARG A 464 -10.35 18.84 14.74
CA ARG A 464 -11.66 19.43 15.06
C ARG A 464 -12.81 18.57 14.55
N MET A 465 -12.71 18.08 13.31
CA MET A 465 -13.67 17.13 12.75
C MET A 465 -13.73 15.84 13.57
N ASN A 466 -12.59 15.34 14.06
CA ASN A 466 -12.54 14.17 14.95
C ASN A 466 -13.27 14.39 16.27
N LYS A 467 -13.18 15.58 16.87
CA LYS A 467 -13.98 15.94 18.06
C LYS A 467 -15.49 15.99 17.80
N LEU A 468 -15.89 16.21 16.55
CA LEU A 468 -17.28 16.10 16.09
C LEU A 468 -17.65 14.66 15.67
N GLY A 469 -16.76 13.69 15.88
CA GLY A 469 -16.99 12.28 15.55
C GLY A 469 -16.64 11.87 14.12
N TRP A 470 -16.07 12.77 13.31
CA TRP A 470 -15.63 12.45 11.95
C TRP A 470 -14.21 11.93 11.91
N VAL A 471 -14.01 10.76 11.32
CA VAL A 471 -12.69 10.16 11.11
C VAL A 471 -12.29 10.34 9.66
N LEU A 472 -11.50 11.37 9.38
CA LEU A 472 -11.00 11.67 8.04
C LEU A 472 -9.57 11.15 7.88
N THR A 473 -9.18 10.85 6.63
CA THR A 473 -7.82 10.38 6.34
C THR A 473 -6.90 11.57 6.13
N THR A 474 -5.82 11.64 6.91
CA THR A 474 -4.82 12.71 6.79
C THR A 474 -3.76 12.35 5.76
N LEU A 475 -3.37 13.33 4.95
CA LEU A 475 -2.41 13.18 3.86
C LEU A 475 -1.21 14.13 4.05
N GLN A 476 -0.12 13.83 3.35
CA GLN A 476 1.09 14.64 3.34
C GLN A 476 1.69 14.72 1.94
N ASN A 477 2.49 15.76 1.70
CA ASN A 477 3.17 16.01 0.42
C ASN A 477 2.21 16.09 -0.79
N PRO A 478 1.23 17.01 -0.79
CA PRO A 478 1.08 18.17 0.11
C PRO A 478 0.14 17.90 1.32
N PRO A 479 0.13 18.77 2.34
CA PRO A 479 -0.83 18.69 3.45
C PRO A 479 -2.28 18.75 2.96
N ALA A 480 -3.03 17.70 3.22
CA ALA A 480 -4.42 17.58 2.81
C ALA A 480 -5.17 16.56 3.68
N VAL A 481 -6.48 16.50 3.49
CA VAL A 481 -7.35 15.50 4.10
C VAL A 481 -8.24 14.93 3.00
N ASN A 482 -8.55 13.64 3.08
CA ASN A 482 -9.54 13.03 2.21
C ASN A 482 -10.69 12.37 2.97
N ILE A 483 -11.81 12.28 2.27
CA ILE A 483 -12.94 11.43 2.60
C ILE A 483 -13.16 10.42 1.47
N CYS A 484 -12.91 9.15 1.76
CA CYS A 484 -13.21 8.03 0.88
C CYS A 484 -14.68 7.63 1.11
N VAL A 485 -15.53 7.93 0.14
CA VAL A 485 -16.97 7.72 0.18
C VAL A 485 -17.30 6.23 0.06
N THR A 486 -18.15 5.77 0.97
CA THR A 486 -18.66 4.39 1.06
C THR A 486 -20.18 4.42 1.13
N LEU A 487 -20.83 3.25 1.13
CA LEU A 487 -22.30 3.18 1.24
C LEU A 487 -22.84 3.82 2.53
N ASN A 488 -22.06 3.84 3.60
CA ASN A 488 -22.50 4.49 4.84
C ASN A 488 -22.65 6.01 4.69
N HIS A 489 -21.95 6.63 3.74
CA HIS A 489 -22.04 8.06 3.45
C HIS A 489 -23.23 8.44 2.56
N THR A 490 -23.82 7.47 1.85
CA THR A 490 -24.98 7.71 0.98
C THR A 490 -26.29 7.79 1.76
N LYS A 491 -26.25 7.64 3.09
CA LYS A 491 -27.41 7.74 3.97
C LYS A 491 -27.91 9.19 4.03
N SER A 492 -29.22 9.34 4.14
CA SER A 492 -29.88 10.64 4.18
C SER A 492 -29.32 11.54 5.30
N GLY A 493 -29.01 12.79 4.96
CA GLY A 493 -28.50 13.81 5.88
C GLY A 493 -27.01 13.69 6.24
N VAL A 494 -26.30 12.62 5.87
CA VAL A 494 -24.87 12.48 6.20
C VAL A 494 -24.03 13.54 5.50
N VAL A 495 -24.24 13.75 4.19
CA VAL A 495 -23.52 14.77 3.41
C VAL A 495 -23.81 16.18 3.92
N ASP A 496 -25.08 16.51 4.17
CA ASP A 496 -25.46 17.83 4.69
C ASP A 496 -24.84 18.11 6.06
N ASN A 497 -24.85 17.09 6.95
CA ASN A 497 -24.19 17.18 8.24
C ASN A 497 -22.68 17.34 8.09
N PHE A 498 -22.04 16.60 7.18
CA PHE A 498 -20.62 16.71 6.88
C PHE A 498 -20.26 18.14 6.48
N ILE A 499 -20.93 18.70 5.48
CA ILE A 499 -20.64 20.04 4.97
C ILE A 499 -20.91 21.11 6.04
N ARG A 500 -21.99 20.98 6.83
CA ARG A 500 -22.29 21.90 7.93
C ARG A 500 -21.20 21.87 9.00
N GLU A 501 -20.87 20.70 9.50
CA GLU A 501 -19.88 20.52 10.58
C GLU A 501 -18.46 20.86 10.10
N LEU A 502 -18.15 20.63 8.83
CA LEU A 502 -16.90 21.05 8.19
C LEU A 502 -16.75 22.58 8.15
N ASN A 503 -17.82 23.31 7.82
CA ASN A 503 -17.83 24.78 7.87
C ASN A 503 -17.68 25.29 9.32
N MET A 504 -18.44 24.72 10.25
CA MET A 504 -18.32 25.05 11.69
C MET A 504 -16.90 24.85 12.21
N ALA A 505 -16.26 23.73 11.86
CA ALA A 505 -14.88 23.45 12.26
C ALA A 505 -13.88 24.46 11.66
N CYS A 506 -14.13 24.96 10.44
CA CYS A 506 -13.33 26.04 9.87
C CYS A 506 -13.52 27.36 10.61
N GLU A 507 -14.77 27.74 10.91
CA GLU A 507 -15.10 28.97 11.66
C GLU A 507 -14.48 28.95 13.06
N ASP A 508 -14.54 27.81 13.75
CA ASP A 508 -13.89 27.60 15.05
C ASP A 508 -12.38 27.87 15.01
N LEU A 509 -11.71 27.43 13.93
CA LEU A 509 -10.27 27.61 13.74
C LEU A 509 -9.91 29.05 13.38
N VAL A 510 -10.77 29.74 12.64
CA VAL A 510 -10.60 31.18 12.32
C VAL A 510 -10.72 32.02 13.60
N LEU A 511 -11.70 31.70 14.45
CA LEU A 511 -11.95 32.44 15.69
C LEU A 511 -10.91 32.13 16.78
N ASN A 512 -10.37 30.92 16.81
CA ASN A 512 -9.48 30.45 17.87
C ASN A 512 -8.18 29.87 17.29
N SER A 513 -7.21 30.74 16.99
CA SER A 513 -5.91 30.33 16.44
C SER A 513 -5.13 29.37 17.35
N GLU A 514 -5.42 29.36 18.65
CA GLU A 514 -4.81 28.44 19.64
C GLU A 514 -5.12 26.96 19.33
N PHE A 515 -6.26 26.65 18.71
CA PHE A 515 -6.59 25.27 18.35
C PHE A 515 -5.61 24.69 17.32
N SER A 516 -4.99 25.52 16.49
CA SER A 516 -3.93 25.05 15.60
C SER A 516 -2.66 24.66 16.36
N GLN A 517 -2.38 25.28 17.51
CA GLN A 517 -1.21 24.98 18.33
C GLN A 517 -1.41 23.73 19.20
N GLN A 518 -2.67 23.44 19.56
CA GLN A 518 -3.05 22.27 20.36
C GLN A 518 -3.30 20.99 19.53
N SER A 519 -3.24 21.07 18.19
CA SER A 519 -3.49 19.93 17.32
C SER A 519 -2.37 18.90 17.43
N ARG A 520 -2.72 17.69 17.90
CA ARG A 520 -1.79 16.57 18.03
C ARG A 520 -1.34 16.09 16.66
N THR A 521 -2.27 16.00 15.72
CA THR A 521 -1.98 15.58 14.35
C THR A 521 -1.05 16.57 13.66
N ALA A 522 -1.28 17.89 13.81
CA ALA A 522 -0.38 18.90 13.27
C ALA A 522 1.02 18.81 13.88
N ALA A 523 1.14 18.52 15.18
CA ALA A 523 2.43 18.34 15.84
C ALA A 523 3.19 17.12 15.30
N ILE A 524 2.51 15.98 15.13
CA ILE A 524 3.12 14.76 14.57
C ILE A 524 3.61 15.01 13.14
N TYR A 525 2.74 15.49 12.24
CA TYR A 525 3.13 15.73 10.85
C TYR A 525 4.16 16.86 10.69
N GLY A 526 4.10 17.88 11.56
CA GLY A 526 5.13 18.93 11.63
C GLY A 526 6.50 18.38 12.05
N MET A 527 6.54 17.52 13.07
CA MET A 527 7.75 16.85 13.53
C MET A 527 8.33 15.92 12.46
N VAL A 528 7.49 15.08 11.84
CA VAL A 528 7.85 14.17 10.74
C VAL A 528 8.49 14.94 9.58
N SER A 529 7.93 16.10 9.22
CA SER A 529 8.46 16.95 8.16
C SER A 529 9.81 17.60 8.53
N ALA A 530 10.01 17.94 9.80
CA ALA A 530 11.24 18.57 10.28
C ALA A 530 12.40 17.57 10.43
N VAL A 531 12.12 16.35 10.90
CA VAL A 531 13.14 15.31 11.17
C VAL A 531 12.72 13.96 10.56
N PRO A 532 12.93 13.77 9.24
CA PRO A 532 12.54 12.54 8.53
C PRO A 532 13.19 11.26 9.06
N ASP A 533 14.39 11.37 9.63
CA ASP A 533 15.16 10.22 10.13
C ASP A 533 14.56 9.61 11.42
N LEU A 534 13.66 10.31 12.13
CA LEU A 534 12.98 9.80 13.33
C LEU A 534 11.66 9.07 13.05
N VAL A 535 11.13 9.18 11.83
CA VAL A 535 9.80 8.66 11.47
C VAL A 535 9.74 7.14 11.61
N GLU A 536 10.81 6.44 11.23
CA GLU A 536 10.89 4.98 11.33
C GLU A 536 10.85 4.53 12.80
N GLU A 537 11.57 5.22 13.70
CA GLU A 537 11.55 4.91 15.13
C GLU A 537 10.20 5.20 15.79
N VAL A 538 9.57 6.33 15.47
CA VAL A 538 8.22 6.65 15.94
C VAL A 538 7.20 5.63 15.44
N SER A 539 7.35 5.16 14.20
CA SER A 539 6.50 4.11 13.64
C SER A 539 6.69 2.77 14.38
N HIS A 540 7.91 2.41 14.74
CA HIS A 540 8.17 1.22 15.56
C HIS A 540 7.50 1.34 16.93
N MET A 541 7.66 2.47 17.61
CA MET A 541 7.02 2.68 18.93
C MET A 541 5.50 2.59 18.84
N TYR A 542 4.89 3.20 17.83
CA TYR A 542 3.44 3.08 17.62
C TYR A 542 3.00 1.62 17.47
N LEU A 543 3.72 0.84 16.64
CA LEU A 543 3.41 -0.58 16.43
C LEU A 543 3.64 -1.40 17.70
N ASP A 544 4.74 -1.17 18.43
CA ASP A 544 5.03 -1.83 19.70
C ASP A 544 3.94 -1.53 20.74
N SER A 545 3.46 -0.29 20.79
CA SER A 545 2.34 0.11 21.63
C SER A 545 1.04 -0.62 21.28
N CYS A 546 0.77 -0.97 20.02
CA CYS A 546 -0.40 -1.81 19.67
C CYS A 546 -0.35 -3.22 20.25
N TYR A 547 0.85 -3.73 20.58
CA TYR A 547 1.06 -5.05 21.20
C TYR A 547 1.45 -4.96 22.68
N ALA A 548 1.48 -3.75 23.24
CA ALA A 548 1.80 -3.54 24.64
C ALA A 548 0.63 -3.99 25.54
N MET A 549 0.95 -4.31 26.79
CA MET A 549 -0.02 -4.70 27.82
C MET A 549 0.23 -3.83 29.06
N PRO A 550 -0.23 -2.57 29.06
CA PRO A 550 0.04 -1.64 30.14
C PRO A 550 -0.50 -2.16 31.48
N LEU A 551 0.18 -1.80 32.57
CA LEU A 551 -0.24 -2.20 33.91
C LEU A 551 -1.57 -1.53 34.30
N PRO A 552 -2.43 -2.23 35.05
CA PRO A 552 -3.66 -1.64 35.55
C PRO A 552 -3.37 -0.51 36.55
N PRO A 553 -4.19 0.56 36.56
CA PRO A 553 -3.94 1.76 37.36
C PRO A 553 -3.94 1.55 38.88
N THR A 554 -4.41 0.40 39.38
CA THR A 554 -4.50 0.09 40.81
C THR A 554 -3.39 -0.83 41.33
N GLY A 555 -2.33 -1.10 40.56
CA GLY A 555 -1.21 -1.95 41.00
C GLY A 555 -1.59 -3.42 41.30
N ARG A 556 -2.87 -3.79 41.15
CA ARG A 556 -3.33 -5.17 41.22
C ARG A 556 -2.99 -5.86 39.90
N THR A 557 -1.79 -6.39 39.83
CA THR A 557 -1.46 -7.42 38.86
C THR A 557 -2.41 -8.60 39.06
N LEU A 558 -3.09 -9.03 37.99
CA LEU A 558 -3.66 -10.37 37.93
C LEU A 558 -2.54 -11.34 38.33
N SER A 559 -2.74 -12.07 39.44
CA SER A 559 -1.79 -13.08 39.85
C SER A 559 -1.75 -14.17 38.78
N VAL A 560 -0.64 -14.91 38.78
CA VAL A 560 -0.30 -15.99 37.85
C VAL A 560 -1.36 -17.11 37.82
N GLU A 561 -2.34 -17.09 38.73
CA GLU A 561 -3.45 -18.04 38.77
C GLU A 561 -4.73 -17.29 38.42
N GLY A 562 -5.44 -17.72 37.36
CA GLY A 562 -6.63 -17.08 36.79
C GLY A 562 -7.86 -16.98 37.70
N ARG A 563 -7.72 -16.40 38.89
CA ARG A 563 -8.77 -16.18 39.87
C ARG A 563 -9.01 -14.68 40.06
N LYS A 564 -10.25 -14.25 39.81
CA LYS A 564 -10.79 -13.02 40.39
C LYS A 564 -10.62 -13.10 41.92
N LYS A 565 -9.83 -12.17 42.47
CA LYS A 565 -9.57 -11.86 43.90
C LYS A 565 -9.10 -13.02 44.80
N SER A 566 -7.88 -12.92 45.29
CA SER A 566 -7.61 -13.15 46.71
C SER A 566 -6.91 -11.93 47.30
N LEU A 567 -7.51 -11.40 48.36
CA LEU A 567 -6.99 -10.32 49.19
C LEU A 567 -5.59 -10.67 49.70
N ILE A 568 -4.67 -9.71 49.67
CA ILE A 568 -3.51 -9.72 50.57
C ILE A 568 -4.00 -9.05 51.87
N PRO A 569 -3.90 -9.69 53.04
CA PRO A 569 -4.15 -9.03 54.31
C PRO A 569 -2.98 -8.10 54.66
N ASP A 570 -3.35 -6.93 55.19
CA ASP A 570 -2.60 -5.79 55.75
C ASP A 570 -1.06 -5.76 55.66
#